data_AF-A0AAV3R368-F1
#
_entry.id   AF-A0AAV3R368-F1
#
_cell.length_a   1.000
_cell.length_b   1.000
_cell.length_c   1.000
_cell.angle_alpha   90.00
_cell.angle_beta   90.00
_cell.angle_gamma   90.00
#
_symmetry.space_group_name_H-M   'P 1'
#
loop_
_entity.id
_entity.type
_entity.pdbx_description
1 polymer ?
#
loop_
_entity_poly.entity_id
_entity_poly.type
_entity_poly.pdbx_seq_one_letter_code
_entity_poly.pdbx_strand_id
1 'polypeptide(L)'
;MLSKIGSFIENPLFADGATAEFSRISFVRLYIKIDVDKEVSNHVPLVNERGQEFLQRVEYEGIPPKCSHCKLFGHDVEHCRFGGSTGRIERQKEVEVMSQVWVPNAPVEGGIFVEQVDELEKKVDSIVDSIIH
;
A
#
# COMPACT_ATOMS: atom_id res chain seq x y z
N MET A 1 2.38 -12.78 -5.82
CA MET A 1 2.02 -11.40 -6.26
C MET A 1 1.77 -10.39 -5.12
N LEU A 2 1.09 -10.75 -4.02
CA LEU A 2 0.70 -9.84 -2.94
C LEU A 2 1.85 -9.33 -2.07
N SER A 3 2.80 -10.20 -1.73
CA SER A 3 4.07 -9.83 -1.07
C SER A 3 4.84 -8.85 -1.95
N LYS A 4 4.84 -9.04 -3.28
CA LYS A 4 5.51 -8.11 -4.23
C LYS A 4 4.89 -6.72 -4.20
N ILE A 5 3.56 -6.62 -4.27
CA ILE A 5 2.84 -5.34 -4.21
C ILE A 5 3.06 -4.68 -2.85
N GLY A 6 2.87 -5.42 -1.77
CA GLY A 6 3.03 -4.91 -0.41
C GLY A 6 4.45 -4.39 -0.14
N SER A 7 5.46 -5.13 -0.58
CA SER A 7 6.87 -4.79 -0.40
C SER A 7 7.34 -3.65 -1.31
N PHE A 8 6.74 -3.50 -2.49
CA PHE A 8 6.98 -2.34 -3.35
C PHE A 8 6.49 -1.06 -2.68
N ILE A 9 5.35 -1.13 -1.97
CA ILE A 9 4.79 0.01 -1.25
C ILE A 9 5.63 0.31 -0.02
N GLU A 10 5.68 -0.59 0.99
CA GLU A 10 6.60 -0.52 2.13
C GLU A 10 6.63 -1.88 2.89
N ASN A 11 6.11 -1.95 4.12
CA ASN A 11 6.16 -3.14 4.97
C ASN A 11 4.76 -3.74 5.12
N PRO A 12 4.41 -4.78 4.34
CA PRO A 12 3.11 -5.43 4.46
C PRO A 12 2.98 -6.11 5.81
N LEU A 13 1.86 -5.88 6.50
CA LEU A 13 1.57 -6.43 7.81
C LEU A 13 0.68 -7.68 7.71
N PHE A 14 -0.47 -7.57 7.02
CA PHE A 14 -1.43 -8.67 6.86
C PHE A 14 -2.46 -8.36 5.78
N ALA A 15 -3.18 -9.38 5.31
CA ALA A 15 -4.32 -9.24 4.40
C ALA A 15 -5.64 -9.12 5.17
N ASP A 16 -6.68 -8.54 4.56
CA ASP A 16 -8.03 -8.62 5.13
C ASP A 16 -8.59 -10.05 5.04
N GLY A 17 -9.61 -10.37 5.85
CA GLY A 17 -10.16 -11.73 5.91
C GLY A 17 -10.62 -12.26 4.55
N ALA A 18 -11.27 -11.42 3.74
CA ALA A 18 -11.74 -11.82 2.42
C ALA A 18 -10.60 -12.14 1.44
N THR A 19 -9.50 -11.40 1.53
CA THR A 19 -8.27 -11.67 0.76
C THR A 19 -7.58 -12.94 1.27
N ALA A 20 -7.49 -13.12 2.59
CA ALA A 20 -6.85 -14.29 3.20
C ALA A 20 -7.60 -15.60 2.91
N GLU A 21 -8.93 -15.53 2.87
CA GLU A 21 -9.82 -16.67 2.59
C GLU A 21 -10.12 -16.87 1.10
N PHE A 22 -9.65 -15.98 0.22
CA PHE A 22 -10.00 -15.95 -1.20
C PHE A 22 -11.50 -15.87 -1.49
N SER A 23 -12.30 -15.41 -0.53
CA SER A 23 -13.74 -15.25 -0.72
C SER A 23 -14.08 -14.09 -1.65
N ARG A 24 -13.12 -13.20 -1.91
CA ARG A 24 -13.22 -12.10 -2.87
C ARG A 24 -12.06 -12.11 -3.86
N ILE A 25 -12.39 -12.17 -5.14
CA ILE A 25 -11.41 -12.23 -6.25
C ILE A 25 -11.32 -10.94 -7.06
N SER A 26 -12.24 -9.98 -6.88
CA SER A 26 -12.28 -8.73 -7.66
C SER A 26 -11.19 -7.74 -7.28
N PHE A 27 -10.72 -7.79 -6.04
CA PHE A 27 -9.62 -6.98 -5.54
C PHE A 27 -9.07 -7.57 -4.23
N VAL A 28 -7.86 -7.15 -3.91
CA VAL A 28 -7.12 -7.56 -2.73
C VAL A 28 -6.91 -6.36 -1.81
N ARG A 29 -7.04 -6.58 -0.49
CA ARG A 29 -6.72 -5.59 0.54
C ARG A 29 -5.57 -6.06 1.41
N LEU A 30 -4.59 -5.19 1.58
CA LEU A 30 -3.43 -5.37 2.43
C LEU A 30 -3.36 -4.23 3.44
N TYR A 31 -3.04 -4.56 4.68
CA TYR A 31 -2.64 -3.61 5.71
C TYR A 31 -1.13 -3.47 5.62
N ILE A 32 -0.65 -2.27 5.31
CA ILE A 32 0.76 -1.98 5.09
C ILE A 32 1.15 -0.87 6.05
N LYS A 33 2.26 -1.05 6.75
CA LYS A 33 2.87 0.04 7.50
C LYS A 33 3.59 0.94 6.50
N ILE A 34 3.10 2.17 6.36
CA ILE A 34 3.64 3.19 5.45
C ILE A 34 4.20 4.38 6.24
N ASP A 35 5.31 4.91 5.76
CA ASP A 35 5.78 6.24 6.14
C ASP A 35 4.97 7.32 5.40
N VAL A 36 4.04 7.93 6.12
CA VAL A 36 3.13 8.97 5.63
C VAL A 36 3.79 10.35 5.45
N ASP A 37 5.06 10.51 5.83
CA ASP A 37 5.88 11.67 5.44
C ASP A 37 6.47 11.49 4.03
N LYS A 38 6.53 10.26 3.52
CA LYS A 38 6.96 9.97 2.16
C LYS A 38 5.79 9.99 1.20
N GLU A 39 6.10 10.33 -0.04
CA GLU A 39 5.15 10.22 -1.13
C GLU A 39 4.94 8.75 -1.47
N VAL A 40 3.69 8.30 -1.38
CA VAL A 40 3.34 6.89 -1.64
C VAL A 40 2.71 6.79 -3.02
N SER A 41 3.23 5.90 -3.86
CA SER A 41 2.71 5.69 -5.21
C SER A 41 1.33 5.04 -5.19
N ASN A 42 0.44 5.49 -6.08
CA ASN A 42 -0.85 4.86 -6.34
C ASN A 42 -0.77 3.77 -7.44
N HIS A 43 0.43 3.48 -7.95
CA HIS A 43 0.66 2.47 -8.97
C HIS A 43 1.89 1.63 -8.64
N VAL A 44 1.78 0.32 -8.85
CA VAL A 44 2.87 -0.64 -8.70
C VAL A 44 3.17 -1.26 -10.07
N PRO A 45 4.40 -1.12 -10.59
CA PRO A 45 4.79 -1.82 -11.80
C PRO A 45 4.96 -3.31 -11.52
N LEU A 46 4.31 -4.14 -12.34
CA LEU A 46 4.35 -5.59 -12.26
C LEU A 46 4.68 -6.16 -13.64
N VAL A 47 5.26 -7.35 -13.63
CA VAL A 47 5.53 -8.15 -14.84
C VAL A 47 4.69 -9.41 -14.74
N ASN A 48 3.88 -9.68 -15.76
CA ASN A 48 3.12 -10.92 -15.84
C ASN A 48 4.02 -12.10 -16.25
N GLU A 49 3.48 -13.31 -16.23
CA GLU A 49 4.22 -14.54 -16.57
C GLU A 49 4.73 -14.57 -18.02
N ARG A 50 4.13 -13.75 -18.90
CA ARG A 50 4.53 -13.59 -20.31
C ARG A 50 5.61 -12.53 -20.48
N GLY A 51 6.14 -11.96 -19.39
CA GLY A 51 7.13 -10.91 -19.41
C GLY A 51 6.58 -9.53 -19.76
N GLN A 52 5.26 -9.34 -19.78
CA GLN A 52 4.64 -8.05 -20.10
C GLN A 52 4.51 -7.20 -18.85
N GLU A 53 4.98 -5.96 -18.93
CA GLU A 53 4.85 -4.96 -17.88
C GLU A 53 3.44 -4.35 -17.86
N PHE A 54 2.92 -4.14 -16.66
CA PHE A 54 1.67 -3.41 -16.43
C PHE A 54 1.70 -2.66 -15.10
N LEU A 55 0.88 -1.62 -14.97
CA LEU A 55 0.74 -0.84 -13.74
C LEU A 55 -0.51 -1.29 -12.98
N GLN A 56 -0.31 -1.90 -11.81
CA GLN A 56 -1.39 -2.23 -10.89
C GLN A 56 -1.77 -0.98 -10.09
N ARG A 57 -3.02 -0.54 -10.21
CA ARG A 57 -3.57 0.57 -9.40
C ARG A 57 -3.73 0.14 -7.94
N VAL A 58 -3.38 1.04 -7.03
CA VAL A 58 -3.51 0.91 -5.58
C VAL A 58 -4.34 2.07 -5.05
N GLU A 59 -5.24 1.77 -4.14
CA GLU A 59 -6.06 2.76 -3.44
C GLU A 59 -5.82 2.63 -1.94
N TYR A 60 -5.57 3.77 -1.29
CA TYR A 60 -5.38 3.83 0.17
C TYR A 60 -6.70 4.22 0.84
N GLU A 61 -7.19 3.37 1.73
CA GLU A 61 -8.43 3.61 2.46
C GLU A 61 -8.15 4.25 3.82
N GLY A 62 -8.98 5.23 4.20
CA GLY A 62 -9.02 5.74 5.57
C GLY A 62 -7.79 6.52 6.03
N ILE A 63 -7.00 7.12 5.13
CA ILE A 63 -5.91 8.03 5.52
C ILE A 63 -6.51 9.26 6.21
N PRO A 64 -6.25 9.49 7.51
CA PRO A 64 -6.76 10.67 8.19
C PRO A 64 -6.08 11.95 7.67
N PRO A 65 -6.74 13.11 7.76
CA PRO A 65 -6.11 14.37 7.35
C PRO A 65 -4.87 14.65 8.20
N LYS A 66 -3.81 15.12 7.54
CA LYS A 66 -2.58 15.59 8.18
C LYS A 66 -2.67 17.09 8.36
N CYS A 67 -2.60 17.54 9.61
CA CYS A 67 -2.62 18.97 9.91
C CYS A 67 -1.35 19.64 9.39
N SER A 68 -1.47 20.62 8.50
CA SER A 68 -0.31 21.36 7.96
C SER A 68 0.41 22.20 9.02
N HIS A 69 -0.28 22.54 10.11
CA HIS A 69 0.25 23.32 11.23
C HIS A 69 1.05 22.46 12.22
N CYS A 70 0.41 21.50 12.91
CA CYS A 70 1.08 20.69 13.94
C CYS A 70 1.67 19.37 13.43
N LYS A 71 1.47 19.05 12.14
CA LYS A 71 1.93 17.81 11.47
C LYS A 71 1.34 16.50 12.00
N LEU A 72 0.38 16.56 12.91
CA LEU A 72 -0.33 15.39 13.43
C LEU A 72 -1.47 14.95 12.50
N PHE A 73 -1.75 13.66 12.50
CA PHE A 73 -2.87 13.05 11.80
C PHE A 73 -4.16 13.13 12.62
N GLY A 74 -5.30 13.13 11.92
CA GLY A 74 -6.64 13.06 12.51
C GLY A 74 -7.40 14.39 12.55
N HIS A 75 -6.80 15.48 12.06
CA HIS A 75 -7.46 16.77 11.90
C HIS A 75 -6.79 17.61 10.81
N ASP A 76 -7.52 18.56 10.24
CA ASP A 76 -6.98 19.59 9.35
C ASP A 76 -6.57 20.85 10.16
N VAL A 77 -6.06 21.86 9.46
CA VAL A 77 -5.62 23.12 10.09
C VAL A 77 -6.77 23.88 10.77
N GLU A 78 -7.98 23.81 10.21
CA GLU A 78 -9.18 24.49 10.74
C GLU A 78 -9.61 23.89 12.09
N HIS A 79 -9.40 22.58 12.26
CA HIS A 79 -9.72 21.85 13.49
C HIS A 79 -8.51 21.66 14.43
N CYS A 80 -7.43 22.44 14.25
CA CYS A 80 -6.20 22.30 15.03
C CYS A 80 -6.32 22.92 16.45
N ARG A 81 -6.20 22.06 17.47
CA ARG A 81 -6.22 22.46 18.89
C ARG A 81 -4.96 23.18 19.38
N PHE A 82 -3.91 23.22 18.55
CA PHE A 82 -2.64 23.88 18.86
C PHE A 82 -2.59 25.35 18.39
N GLY A 83 -3.74 25.94 18.02
CA GLY A 83 -3.89 27.35 17.68
C GLY A 83 -3.58 27.66 16.21
N GLY A 84 -4.61 27.63 15.36
CA GLY A 84 -4.49 27.99 13.95
C GLY A 84 -4.66 29.49 13.72
N SER A 85 -3.65 30.16 13.14
CA SER A 85 -3.89 31.37 12.36
C SER A 85 -2.91 31.48 11.18
N THR A 86 -3.49 31.29 9.99
CA THR A 86 -3.13 31.80 8.66
C THR A 86 -1.72 31.55 8.08
N GLY A 87 -1.66 30.87 6.92
CA GLY A 87 -0.54 31.05 5.99
C GLY A 87 -0.36 30.00 4.87
N ARG A 88 -0.94 30.30 3.69
CA ARG A 88 -0.51 29.88 2.34
C ARG A 88 -0.66 28.39 1.94
N ILE A 89 -1.68 28.13 1.13
CA ILE A 89 -1.83 26.94 0.28
C ILE A 89 -0.68 26.93 -0.74
N GLU A 90 0.28 26.03 -0.56
CA GLU A 90 1.22 25.69 -1.62
C GLU A 90 0.66 24.49 -2.40
N ARG A 91 0.33 24.76 -3.66
CA ARG A 91 -0.06 23.78 -4.68
C ARG A 91 1.02 22.70 -4.74
N GLN A 92 0.69 21.47 -4.37
CA GLN A 92 1.56 20.33 -4.62
C GLN A 92 1.68 20.15 -6.14
N LYS A 93 2.92 20.21 -6.64
CA LYS A 93 3.28 19.90 -8.03
C LYS A 93 3.15 18.39 -8.25
N GLU A 94 2.74 18.04 -9.46
CA GLU A 94 2.76 16.70 -10.04
C GLU A 94 4.19 16.13 -9.94
N VAL A 95 4.36 14.96 -9.33
CA VAL A 95 5.67 14.36 -9.06
C VAL A 95 5.96 13.23 -10.04
N GLU A 96 7.17 13.31 -10.60
CA GLU A 96 7.75 12.38 -11.57
C GLU A 96 8.19 11.09 -10.86
N VAL A 97 7.69 9.94 -11.32
CA VAL A 97 7.93 8.62 -10.71
C VAL A 97 9.39 8.19 -10.91
N MET A 98 10.18 8.16 -9.85
CA MET A 98 11.53 7.57 -9.86
C MET A 98 11.50 6.08 -9.50
N SER A 99 12.22 5.27 -10.28
CA SER A 99 12.36 3.82 -10.07
C SER A 99 13.21 3.52 -8.82
N GLN A 100 12.64 2.89 -7.80
CA GLN A 100 13.38 2.36 -6.65
C GLN A 100 13.46 0.84 -6.71
N VAL A 101 14.66 0.30 -6.45
CA VAL A 101 14.95 -1.14 -6.29
C VAL A 101 15.08 -1.42 -4.78
N TRP A 102 14.36 -2.43 -4.29
CA TRP A 102 14.22 -2.76 -2.86
C TRP A 102 15.28 -3.75 -2.33
N VAL A 103 15.60 -3.64 -1.03
CA VAL A 103 16.48 -4.53 -0.24
C VAL A 103 15.76 -4.93 1.07
N PRO A 104 15.82 -6.19 1.55
CA PRO A 104 15.05 -6.62 2.72
C PRO A 104 15.51 -6.04 4.05
N ASN A 105 14.56 -5.55 4.85
CA ASN A 105 14.74 -5.28 6.28
C ASN A 105 13.95 -6.29 7.14
N ALA A 106 14.45 -6.55 8.35
CA ALA A 106 14.07 -7.67 9.24
C ALA A 106 12.61 -7.61 9.78
N PRO A 107 12.04 -8.75 10.25
CA PRO A 107 10.64 -8.88 10.64
C PRO A 107 10.28 -8.16 11.94
N VAL A 108 9.01 -7.72 12.08
CA VAL A 108 8.44 -7.14 13.31
C VAL A 108 7.31 -8.05 13.83
N GLU A 109 7.30 -8.33 15.14
CA GLU A 109 6.43 -9.35 15.76
C GLU A 109 4.94 -8.96 15.84
N GLY A 110 4.05 -9.93 15.62
CA GLY A 110 2.63 -9.88 16.03
C GLY A 110 1.57 -9.84 14.92
N GLY A 111 1.96 -9.82 13.65
CA GLY A 111 1.06 -10.00 12.50
C GLY A 111 1.14 -11.41 11.93
N ILE A 112 0.24 -11.74 11.00
CA ILE A 112 0.38 -12.90 10.11
C ILE A 112 1.72 -12.74 9.38
N PHE A 113 2.68 -13.62 9.67
CA PHE A 113 4.06 -13.50 9.19
C PHE A 113 4.12 -13.59 7.66
N VAL A 114 5.14 -12.98 7.05
CA VAL A 114 5.43 -13.00 5.59
C VAL A 114 5.22 -14.39 4.96
N GLU A 115 5.55 -15.45 5.69
CA GLU A 115 5.36 -16.85 5.30
C GLU A 115 3.91 -17.21 4.91
N GLN A 116 2.91 -16.64 5.58
CA GLN A 116 1.49 -16.87 5.28
C GLN A 116 1.03 -16.06 4.06
N VAL A 117 1.69 -14.94 3.76
CA VAL A 117 1.45 -14.18 2.51
C VAL A 117 1.96 -15.00 1.32
N ASP A 118 3.08 -15.70 1.44
CA ASP A 118 3.62 -16.54 0.38
C ASP A 118 2.74 -17.77 0.07
N GLU A 119 2.10 -18.37 1.09
CA GLU A 119 1.08 -19.41 0.87
C GLU A 119 -0.16 -18.86 0.17
N LEU A 120 -0.52 -17.61 0.48
CA LEU A 120 -1.61 -16.90 -0.17
C LEU A 120 -1.29 -16.66 -1.65
N GLU A 121 -0.06 -16.25 -1.96
CA GLU A 121 0.39 -16.08 -3.34
C GLU A 121 0.24 -17.37 -4.14
N LYS A 122 0.70 -18.52 -3.60
CA LYS A 122 0.58 -19.82 -4.27
C LYS A 122 -0.87 -20.21 -4.56
N LYS A 123 -1.80 -19.86 -3.66
CA LYS A 123 -3.24 -20.11 -3.84
C LYS A 123 -3.87 -19.15 -4.86
N VAL A 124 -3.46 -17.86 -4.88
CA VAL A 124 -3.90 -16.91 -5.93
C VAL A 124 -3.47 -17.46 -7.28
N ASP A 125 -2.19 -17.79 -7.43
CA ASP A 125 -1.60 -18.25 -8.70
C ASP A 125 -2.29 -19.54 -9.18
N SER A 126 -2.54 -20.49 -8.26
CA SER A 126 -3.29 -21.72 -8.57
C SER A 126 -4.73 -21.47 -9.04
N ILE A 127 -5.43 -20.47 -8.48
CA ILE A 127 -6.78 -20.10 -8.92
C ILE A 127 -6.73 -19.42 -10.29
N VAL A 128 -5.76 -18.54 -10.52
CA VAL A 128 -5.56 -17.85 -11.80
C VAL A 128 -5.28 -18.87 -12.91
N ASP A 129 -4.42 -19.85 -12.67
CA ASP A 129 -4.11 -20.93 -13.62
C ASP A 129 -5.34 -21.78 -14.01
N SER A 130 -6.23 -22.02 -13.04
CA SER A 130 -7.49 -22.77 -13.22
C SER A 130 -8.55 -21.99 -14.02
N ILE A 131 -8.45 -20.66 -14.06
CA ILE A 131 -9.36 -19.79 -14.84
C ILE A 131 -8.83 -19.57 -16.27
N ILE A 132 -7.53 -19.75 -16.49
CA ILE A 132 -6.85 -19.53 -17.78
C ILE A 132 -6.88 -20.81 -18.67
N HIS A 133 -7.28 -21.97 -18.15
CA HIS A 133 -7.54 -23.22 -18.89
C HIS A 133 -9.03 -23.60 -18.88
#